data_AF-A0A7L2T8P0-F1
#
_entry.id   AF-A0A7L2T8P0-F1
#
_cell.length_a   1.000
_cell.length_b   1.000
_cell.length_c   1.000
_cell.angle_alpha   90.00
_cell.angle_beta   90.00
_cell.angle_gamma   90.00
#
_symmetry.space_group_name_H-M   'P 1'
#
loop_
_entity.id
_entity.type
_entity.pdbx_description
1 polymer ?
#
loop_
_entity_poly.entity_id
_entity_poly.type
_entity_poly.pdbx_seq_one_letter_code
_entity_poly.pdbx_strand_id
1 'polypeptide(L)'
;LLNNGPIEAPFSLVPSTTAMGCCFTFLPQEGIVAPDSLQAIRISFCPTVLGEFKEEFSFNVTESPKPVTLTIRGFVMGPTFHFDVPALHFGDVSFGFPCTLKCCLCNTSLAPMTISLHIPEDGSGEPSVCSSAQIFQTTRQSWRKGARGLVKPREFKISPCRGTVRALGSQDIEVTLCSNTVREYKMELVVDVDGVGKKVLALTLTARCIVPPLQVLNPIVTFGRCCLKVPYNKTLTLLNDSDFPGCYRLLPQEHKEKAAAWYSSSVPSGIIEAHSSVEIPLTLEAQLLGE
;
A
#
# COMPACT_ATOMS: atom_id res chain seq x y z
N LEU A 1 -45.59 22.25 1.85
CA LEU A 1 -46.40 23.35 2.43
C LEU A 1 -47.80 23.24 1.85
N LEU A 2 -48.83 23.28 2.70
CA LEU A 2 -50.23 23.24 2.29
C LEU A 2 -50.86 24.59 2.65
N ASN A 3 -51.48 25.27 1.69
CA ASN A 3 -52.21 26.50 1.94
C ASN A 3 -53.70 26.18 2.06
N ASN A 4 -54.22 26.23 3.29
CA ASN A 4 -55.67 26.09 3.58
C ASN A 4 -56.37 27.47 3.71
N GLY A 5 -55.65 28.55 3.37
CA GLY A 5 -56.16 29.91 3.43
C GLY A 5 -56.82 30.32 2.11
N PRO A 6 -57.70 31.34 2.15
CA PRO A 6 -58.44 31.80 0.98
C PRO A 6 -57.62 32.74 0.06
N ILE A 7 -56.37 33.05 0.43
CA ILE A 7 -55.49 33.98 -0.29
C ILE A 7 -54.16 33.30 -0.66
N GLU A 8 -53.44 33.87 -1.62
CA GLU A 8 -52.10 33.42 -1.97
C GLU A 8 -51.14 33.57 -0.77
N ALA A 9 -50.30 32.56 -0.57
CA ALA A 9 -49.34 32.52 0.53
C ALA A 9 -47.91 32.52 -0.02
N PRO A 10 -47.30 33.70 -0.25
CA PRO A 10 -45.87 33.82 -0.48
C PRO A 10 -45.11 33.29 0.73
N PHE A 11 -44.09 32.48 0.49
CA PHE A 11 -43.23 31.92 1.53
C PHE A 11 -41.75 32.09 1.18
N SER A 12 -40.92 32.16 2.22
CA SER A 12 -39.47 32.10 2.11
C SER A 12 -38.86 31.33 3.28
N LEU A 13 -37.86 30.51 2.99
CA LEU A 13 -37.08 29.79 3.98
C LEU A 13 -36.19 30.76 4.74
N VAL A 14 -36.22 30.70 6.08
CA VAL A 14 -35.26 31.38 6.93
C VAL A 14 -33.94 30.58 6.91
N PRO A 15 -32.81 31.19 6.53
CA PRO A 15 -31.52 30.52 6.53
C PRO A 15 -31.16 29.98 7.92
N SER A 16 -30.71 28.73 8.00
CA SER A 16 -30.22 28.17 9.25
C SER A 16 -28.85 28.75 9.61
N THR A 17 -28.58 28.90 10.91
CA THR A 17 -27.31 29.37 11.45
C THR A 17 -26.50 28.26 12.14
N THR A 18 -27.05 27.06 12.26
CA THR A 18 -26.36 25.91 12.86
C THR A 18 -25.48 25.23 11.82
N ALA A 19 -24.35 24.65 12.25
CA ALA A 19 -23.45 23.95 11.34
C ALA A 19 -24.14 22.76 10.63
N MET A 20 -25.00 22.02 11.36
CA MET A 20 -25.76 20.89 10.81
C MET A 20 -26.93 21.37 9.94
N GLY A 21 -27.60 22.47 10.29
CA GLY A 21 -28.66 23.06 9.49
C GLY A 21 -28.17 23.53 8.11
N CYS A 22 -26.95 24.06 8.04
CA CYS A 22 -26.28 24.41 6.77
C CYS A 22 -25.99 23.21 5.85
N CYS A 23 -26.09 21.98 6.36
CA CYS A 23 -25.94 20.76 5.56
C CYS A 23 -27.23 20.38 4.80
N PHE A 24 -28.34 21.10 5.03
CA PHE A 24 -29.61 20.89 4.34
C PHE A 24 -29.81 21.88 3.20
N THR A 25 -30.37 21.41 2.10
CA THR A 25 -30.80 22.25 0.98
C THR A 25 -32.27 21.99 0.69
N PHE A 26 -33.05 23.07 0.63
CA PHE A 26 -34.48 23.03 0.33
C PHE A 26 -34.71 23.61 -1.06
N LEU A 27 -35.56 22.97 -1.87
CA LEU A 27 -35.93 23.44 -3.20
C LEU A 27 -37.44 23.27 -3.44
N PRO A 28 -38.17 24.34 -3.77
CA PRO A 28 -37.75 25.75 -3.78
C PRO A 28 -37.51 26.32 -2.36
N GLN A 29 -36.71 27.38 -2.25
CA GLN A 29 -36.49 28.10 -0.98
C GLN A 29 -37.51 29.22 -0.75
N GLU A 30 -38.09 29.76 -1.82
CA GLU A 30 -39.14 30.75 -1.80
C GLU A 30 -40.15 30.46 -2.92
N GLY A 31 -41.35 30.99 -2.80
CA GLY A 31 -42.40 30.81 -3.80
C GLY A 31 -43.76 31.29 -3.31
N ILE A 32 -44.81 31.00 -4.08
CA ILE A 32 -46.18 31.35 -3.74
C ILE A 32 -47.03 30.09 -3.80
N VAL A 33 -47.81 29.82 -2.74
CA VAL A 33 -48.78 28.72 -2.72
C VAL A 33 -50.17 29.30 -2.90
N ALA A 34 -50.85 28.96 -4.01
CA ALA A 34 -52.23 29.38 -4.26
C ALA A 34 -53.20 28.84 -3.19
N PRO A 35 -54.39 29.43 -3.03
CA PRO A 35 -55.44 28.90 -2.15
C PRO A 35 -55.73 27.43 -2.43
N ASP A 36 -55.96 26.65 -1.37
CA ASP A 36 -56.27 25.21 -1.39
C ASP A 36 -55.25 24.34 -2.16
N SER A 37 -54.02 24.85 -2.32
CA SER A 37 -52.96 24.21 -3.08
C SER A 37 -51.79 23.75 -2.21
N LEU A 38 -50.98 22.84 -2.78
CA LEU A 38 -49.82 22.24 -2.13
C LEU A 38 -48.55 22.52 -2.92
N GLN A 39 -47.53 22.99 -2.21
CA GLN A 39 -46.15 23.09 -2.71
C GLN A 39 -45.29 22.01 -2.07
N ALA A 40 -44.77 21.10 -2.88
CA ALA A 40 -43.75 20.15 -2.46
C ALA A 40 -42.40 20.86 -2.29
N ILE A 41 -41.72 20.62 -1.17
CA ILE A 41 -40.36 21.11 -0.90
C ILE A 41 -39.43 19.90 -0.91
N ARG A 42 -38.51 19.85 -1.86
CA ARG A 42 -37.48 18.81 -1.91
C ARG A 42 -36.37 19.17 -0.93
N ILE A 43 -36.01 18.22 -0.08
CA ILE A 43 -34.96 18.37 0.93
C ILE A 43 -33.79 17.46 0.54
N SER A 44 -32.60 18.02 0.48
CA SER A 44 -31.33 17.30 0.34
C SER A 44 -30.50 17.50 1.61
N PHE A 45 -29.75 16.48 2.03
CA PHE A 45 -28.97 16.52 3.26
C PHE A 45 -27.59 15.90 3.03
N CYS A 46 -26.54 16.67 3.32
CA CYS A 46 -25.13 16.28 3.16
C CYS A 46 -24.36 16.59 4.45
N PRO A 47 -24.48 15.75 5.50
CA PRO A 47 -23.87 16.03 6.80
C PRO A 47 -22.35 15.95 6.75
N THR A 48 -21.71 16.76 7.59
CA THR A 48 -20.25 16.77 7.78
C THR A 48 -19.81 16.32 9.17
N VAL A 49 -20.76 16.04 10.07
CA VAL A 49 -20.51 15.67 11.48
C VAL A 49 -21.32 14.41 11.83
N LEU A 50 -20.70 13.47 12.54
CA LEU A 50 -21.33 12.24 13.03
C LEU A 50 -22.15 12.47 14.30
N GLY A 51 -23.13 11.62 14.57
CA GLY A 51 -23.93 11.61 15.80
C GLY A 51 -25.39 12.02 15.63
N GLU A 52 -26.11 12.13 16.75
CA GLU A 52 -27.51 12.57 16.76
C GLU A 52 -27.60 14.07 16.42
N PHE A 53 -28.60 14.43 15.63
CA PHE A 53 -28.95 15.83 15.39
C PHE A 53 -30.45 16.06 15.47
N LYS A 54 -30.81 17.30 15.81
CA LYS A 54 -32.16 17.84 15.76
C LYS A 54 -32.05 19.27 15.25
N GLU A 55 -32.56 19.51 14.06
CA GLU A 55 -32.56 20.83 13.42
C GLU A 55 -33.99 21.31 13.21
N GLU A 56 -34.20 22.61 13.37
CA GLU A 56 -35.49 23.26 13.17
C GLU A 56 -35.36 24.32 12.08
N PHE A 57 -36.16 24.18 11.04
CA PHE A 57 -36.20 25.09 9.89
C PHE A 57 -37.51 25.86 9.91
N SER A 58 -37.45 27.16 9.64
CA SER A 58 -38.62 28.04 9.65
C SER A 58 -38.89 28.59 8.26
N PHE A 59 -40.16 28.59 7.84
CA PHE A 59 -40.64 29.27 6.65
C PHE A 59 -41.44 30.49 7.09
N ASN A 60 -41.01 31.68 6.66
CA ASN A 60 -41.82 32.87 6.76
C ASN A 60 -42.90 32.80 5.70
N VAL A 61 -44.15 33.03 6.10
CA VAL A 61 -45.30 33.09 5.20
C VAL A 61 -45.95 34.44 5.40
N THR A 62 -46.18 35.19 4.31
CA THR A 62 -46.79 36.51 4.38
C THR A 62 -48.17 36.41 5.05
N GLU A 63 -48.48 37.36 5.93
CA GLU A 63 -49.71 37.40 6.74
C GLU A 63 -49.86 36.31 7.80
N SER A 64 -48.89 35.40 7.95
CA SER A 64 -48.85 34.48 9.10
C SER A 64 -48.17 35.13 10.31
N PRO A 65 -48.81 35.17 11.50
CA PRO A 65 -48.22 35.79 12.70
C PRO A 65 -47.06 34.98 13.29
N LYS A 66 -46.91 33.70 12.90
CA LYS A 66 -45.80 32.83 13.31
C LYS A 66 -45.24 32.10 12.10
N PRO A 67 -43.91 31.92 11.99
CA PRO A 67 -43.30 31.08 10.98
C PRO A 67 -43.80 29.63 11.06
N VAL A 68 -43.87 28.96 9.92
CA VAL A 68 -44.15 27.52 9.85
C VAL A 68 -42.85 26.78 10.11
N THR A 69 -42.80 25.96 11.16
CA THR A 69 -41.57 25.25 11.55
C THR A 69 -41.58 23.78 11.13
N LEU A 70 -40.43 23.30 10.69
CA LEU A 70 -40.14 21.90 10.35
C LEU A 70 -38.97 21.43 11.21
N THR A 71 -39.21 20.44 12.06
CA THR A 71 -38.14 19.78 12.81
C THR A 71 -37.68 18.51 12.08
N ILE A 72 -36.39 18.41 11.79
CA ILE A 72 -35.75 17.22 11.25
C ILE A 72 -34.83 16.62 12.31
N ARG A 73 -34.96 15.31 12.56
CA ARG A 73 -34.13 14.57 13.51
C ARG A 73 -33.51 13.37 12.84
N GLY A 74 -32.31 12.99 13.27
CA GLY A 74 -31.64 11.80 12.76
C GLY A 74 -30.34 11.51 13.49
N PHE A 75 -29.66 10.45 13.03
CA PHE A 75 -28.34 10.05 13.52
C PHE A 75 -27.42 9.80 12.32
N VAL A 76 -26.32 10.54 12.24
CA VAL A 76 -25.33 10.38 11.18
C VAL A 76 -24.31 9.35 11.64
N MET A 77 -24.27 8.21 10.95
CA MET A 77 -23.25 7.17 11.17
C MET A 77 -22.10 7.34 10.18
N GLY A 78 -20.87 7.15 10.67
CA GLY A 78 -19.72 7.01 9.80
C GLY A 78 -19.76 5.68 9.04
N PRO A 79 -18.96 5.55 7.97
CA PRO A 79 -18.76 4.24 7.37
C PRO A 79 -18.14 3.29 8.40
N THR A 80 -18.68 2.08 8.43
CA THR A 80 -18.15 0.99 9.26
C THR A 80 -17.45 0.00 8.34
N PHE A 81 -16.21 -0.31 8.66
CA PHE A 81 -15.39 -1.28 7.94
C PHE A 81 -14.77 -2.26 8.92
N HIS A 82 -14.47 -3.47 8.45
CA HIS A 82 -13.59 -4.39 9.13
C HIS A 82 -12.79 -5.22 8.12
N PHE A 83 -11.67 -5.78 8.57
CA PHE A 83 -10.97 -6.82 7.84
C PHE A 83 -11.44 -8.20 8.33
N ASP A 84 -11.44 -9.18 7.44
CA ASP A 84 -11.72 -10.59 7.74
C ASP A 84 -10.64 -11.24 8.63
N VAL A 85 -9.45 -10.66 8.66
CA VAL A 85 -8.31 -11.06 9.49
C VAL A 85 -7.91 -9.97 10.47
N PRO A 86 -7.39 -10.32 11.67
CA PRO A 86 -6.95 -9.33 12.65
C PRO A 86 -5.59 -8.71 12.32
N ALA A 87 -4.76 -9.39 11.52
CA ALA A 87 -3.44 -8.95 11.08
C ALA A 87 -2.95 -9.77 9.87
N LEU A 88 -1.96 -9.25 9.15
CA LEU A 88 -1.21 -9.99 8.13
C LEU A 88 0.19 -10.32 8.67
N HIS A 89 0.43 -11.62 8.88
CA HIS A 89 1.70 -12.15 9.37
C HIS A 89 2.47 -12.81 8.21
N PHE A 90 3.42 -12.08 7.63
CA PHE A 90 4.27 -12.61 6.55
C PHE A 90 5.29 -13.64 7.04
N GLY A 91 5.58 -13.66 8.35
CA GLY A 91 6.65 -14.49 8.90
C GLY A 91 8.01 -14.04 8.38
N ASP A 92 8.87 -15.02 8.12
CA ASP A 92 10.20 -14.79 7.56
C ASP A 92 10.10 -14.68 6.03
N VAL A 93 10.70 -13.62 5.48
CA VAL A 93 10.70 -13.32 4.04
C VAL A 93 12.14 -13.14 3.58
N SER A 94 12.55 -13.84 2.52
CA SER A 94 13.90 -13.68 1.97
C SER A 94 14.10 -12.29 1.38
N PHE A 95 15.28 -11.72 1.63
CA PHE A 95 15.73 -10.47 1.02
C PHE A 95 15.62 -10.51 -0.50
N GLY A 96 14.86 -9.57 -1.06
CA GLY A 96 14.63 -9.43 -2.50
C GLY A 96 13.63 -10.43 -3.09
N PHE A 97 12.97 -11.25 -2.28
CA PHE A 97 11.94 -12.18 -2.77
C PHE A 97 10.55 -11.69 -2.36
N PRO A 98 9.64 -11.44 -3.33
CA PRO A 98 8.30 -10.99 -3.03
C PRO A 98 7.47 -12.08 -2.34
N CYS A 99 6.81 -11.73 -1.25
CA CYS A 99 5.83 -12.56 -0.55
C CYS A 99 4.48 -11.85 -0.54
N THR A 100 3.40 -12.53 -0.92
CA THR A 100 2.05 -11.94 -1.04
C THR A 100 1.08 -12.62 -0.08
N LEU A 101 0.41 -11.82 0.74
CA LEU A 101 -0.73 -12.24 1.55
C LEU A 101 -2.01 -11.55 1.08
N LYS A 102 -3.16 -12.13 1.45
CA LYS A 102 -4.48 -11.60 1.10
C LYS A 102 -5.31 -11.33 2.35
N CYS A 103 -6.14 -10.31 2.28
CA CYS A 103 -7.23 -10.06 3.23
C CYS A 103 -8.45 -9.52 2.48
N CYS A 104 -9.61 -9.56 3.13
CA CYS A 104 -10.85 -9.00 2.64
C CYS A 104 -11.25 -7.80 3.50
N LEU A 105 -11.52 -6.66 2.86
CA LEU A 105 -12.09 -5.48 3.53
C LEU A 105 -13.60 -5.47 3.30
N CYS A 106 -14.36 -5.56 4.39
CA CYS A 106 -15.81 -5.57 4.37
C CYS A 106 -16.36 -4.17 4.74
N ASN A 107 -17.15 -3.59 3.84
CA ASN A 107 -17.93 -2.39 4.11
C ASN A 107 -19.26 -2.81 4.74
N THR A 108 -19.45 -2.51 6.02
CA THR A 108 -20.71 -2.79 6.74
C THR A 108 -21.65 -1.58 6.75
N SER A 109 -21.30 -0.49 6.07
CA SER A 109 -22.18 0.66 5.89
C SER A 109 -23.20 0.43 4.77
N LEU A 110 -24.32 1.17 4.84
CA LEU A 110 -25.40 1.14 3.86
C LEU A 110 -25.12 1.98 2.61
N ALA A 111 -23.95 2.61 2.54
CA ALA A 111 -23.54 3.45 1.43
C ALA A 111 -22.26 2.90 0.78
N PRO A 112 -22.11 3.04 -0.55
CA PRO A 112 -20.84 2.75 -1.21
C PRO A 112 -19.78 3.74 -0.76
N MET A 113 -18.56 3.26 -0.55
CA MET A 113 -17.46 4.07 0.01
C MET A 113 -16.22 3.95 -0.86
N THR A 114 -15.67 5.09 -1.27
CA THR A 114 -14.41 5.15 -2.00
C THR A 114 -13.27 5.23 -1.02
N ILE A 115 -12.33 4.30 -1.15
CA ILE A 115 -11.21 4.11 -0.22
C ILE A 115 -9.87 4.23 -0.91
N SER A 116 -8.85 4.59 -0.15
CA SER A 116 -7.44 4.43 -0.54
C SER A 116 -6.65 3.75 0.57
N LEU A 117 -5.86 2.75 0.18
CA LEU A 117 -5.06 1.88 1.03
C LEU A 117 -3.58 2.24 0.88
N HIS A 118 -2.89 2.42 2.01
CA HIS A 118 -1.45 2.71 2.01
C HIS A 118 -0.81 2.28 3.34
N ILE A 119 0.52 2.18 3.36
CA ILE A 119 1.30 1.90 4.57
C ILE A 119 2.17 3.13 4.85
N PRO A 120 1.85 3.96 5.85
CA PRO A 120 2.55 5.23 6.09
C PRO A 120 4.07 5.08 6.32
N GLU A 121 4.49 3.94 6.88
CA GLU A 121 5.89 3.68 7.27
C GLU A 121 6.72 2.94 6.20
N ASP A 122 6.14 2.67 5.01
CA ASP A 122 6.80 1.93 3.92
C ASP A 122 7.92 2.74 3.25
N GLY A 123 8.05 4.03 3.56
CA GLY A 123 9.08 4.89 2.96
C GLY A 123 8.64 5.54 1.65
N SER A 124 9.39 6.56 1.24
CA SER A 124 9.09 7.41 0.07
C SER A 124 10.15 7.34 -1.04
N GLY A 125 11.13 6.45 -0.89
CA GLY A 125 12.17 6.22 -1.89
C GLY A 125 11.68 5.42 -3.09
N GLU A 126 12.63 5.05 -3.94
CA GLU A 126 12.38 4.17 -5.07
C GLU A 126 11.78 2.82 -4.62
N PRO A 127 10.97 2.17 -5.48
CA PRO A 127 10.48 0.83 -5.21
C PRO A 127 11.62 -0.16 -5.00
N SER A 128 11.40 -1.08 -4.07
CA SER A 128 12.24 -2.27 -3.93
C SER A 128 12.35 -3.03 -5.26
N VAL A 129 13.47 -3.70 -5.44
CA VAL A 129 13.78 -4.50 -6.61
C VAL A 129 13.89 -5.96 -6.20
N CYS A 130 13.16 -6.83 -6.89
CA CYS A 130 13.22 -8.27 -6.68
C CYS A 130 14.55 -8.85 -7.17
N SER A 131 15.04 -9.91 -6.52
CA SER A 131 16.29 -10.62 -6.85
C SER A 131 16.33 -11.08 -8.30
N SER A 132 15.20 -11.57 -8.83
CA SER A 132 15.06 -11.94 -10.23
C SER A 132 15.40 -10.79 -11.18
N ALA A 133 14.89 -9.58 -10.92
CA ALA A 133 15.18 -8.40 -11.73
C ALA A 133 16.63 -7.90 -11.53
N GLN A 134 17.21 -8.06 -10.33
CA GLN A 134 18.58 -7.62 -10.04
C GLN A 134 19.64 -8.47 -10.77
N ILE A 135 19.39 -9.75 -11.00
CA ILE A 135 20.34 -10.65 -11.68
C ILE A 135 20.52 -10.27 -13.16
N PHE A 136 19.47 -9.83 -13.83
CA PHE A 136 19.55 -9.38 -15.22
C PHE A 136 20.17 -7.99 -15.40
N GLN A 137 20.34 -7.21 -14.32
CA GLN A 137 20.96 -5.89 -14.35
C GLN A 137 22.48 -6.01 -14.07
N THR A 138 23.23 -6.41 -15.10
CA THR A 138 24.68 -6.67 -15.06
C THR A 138 25.56 -5.44 -14.77
N THR A 139 24.99 -4.22 -14.83
CA THR A 139 25.75 -2.96 -14.85
C THR A 139 25.69 -2.14 -13.55
N ARG A 140 24.84 -2.46 -12.58
CA ARG A 140 24.76 -1.66 -11.34
C ARG A 140 25.80 -2.11 -10.32
N GLN A 141 26.74 -1.21 -10.01
CA GLN A 141 27.62 -1.21 -8.81
C GLN A 141 26.86 -1.30 -7.46
N SER A 142 25.52 -1.40 -7.49
CA SER A 142 24.59 -1.44 -6.35
C SER A 142 24.79 -2.58 -5.35
N TRP A 143 25.51 -3.65 -5.68
CA TRP A 143 25.74 -4.76 -4.73
C TRP A 143 26.86 -4.45 -3.73
N ARG A 144 27.78 -3.52 -4.06
CA ARG A 144 28.91 -3.16 -3.17
C ARG A 144 28.55 -2.13 -2.09
N LYS A 145 27.39 -1.50 -2.19
CA LYS A 145 26.88 -0.60 -1.17
C LYS A 145 25.38 -0.81 -1.12
N GLY A 146 24.89 -1.47 -0.06
CA GLY A 146 23.50 -1.31 0.36
C GLY A 146 23.19 0.17 0.25
N ALA A 147 22.29 0.52 -0.67
CA ALA A 147 22.09 1.89 -1.07
C ALA A 147 21.68 2.66 0.17
N ARG A 148 22.66 3.30 0.83
CA ARG A 148 22.45 4.31 1.86
C ARG A 148 21.93 5.57 1.14
N GLY A 149 20.77 5.44 0.49
CA GLY A 149 19.93 6.59 0.26
C GLY A 149 19.52 7.11 1.64
N LEU A 150 19.50 8.43 1.82
CA LEU A 150 18.92 9.04 3.02
C LEU A 150 17.45 8.65 3.21
N VAL A 151 16.78 8.19 2.13
CA VAL A 151 15.36 7.89 2.08
C VAL A 151 15.12 6.39 2.04
N LYS A 152 14.23 5.90 2.92
CA LYS A 152 13.84 4.48 2.97
C LYS A 152 13.10 4.07 1.67
N PRO A 153 13.44 2.92 1.05
CA PRO A 153 12.79 2.44 -0.17
C PRO A 153 11.34 2.02 0.10
N ARG A 154 10.50 2.00 -0.94
CA ARG A 154 9.12 1.49 -0.87
C ARG A 154 9.09 -0.02 -1.11
N GLU A 155 8.76 -0.81 -0.09
CA GLU A 155 8.91 -2.27 -0.07
C GLU A 155 7.57 -3.02 -0.19
N PHE A 156 6.44 -2.35 0.04
CA PHE A 156 5.11 -2.95 -0.10
C PHE A 156 4.39 -2.52 -1.40
N LYS A 157 3.61 -3.45 -1.95
CA LYS A 157 2.67 -3.23 -3.04
C LYS A 157 1.28 -3.71 -2.60
N ILE A 158 0.28 -2.85 -2.76
CA ILE A 158 -1.12 -3.14 -2.40
C ILE A 158 -1.96 -3.18 -3.68
N SER A 159 -2.80 -4.20 -3.85
CA SER A 159 -3.64 -4.37 -5.03
C SER A 159 -5.04 -4.90 -4.65
N PRO A 160 -6.13 -4.16 -4.93
CA PRO A 160 -6.14 -2.77 -5.35
C PRO A 160 -5.71 -1.84 -4.21
N CYS A 161 -5.00 -0.75 -4.51
CA CYS A 161 -4.68 0.29 -3.51
C CYS A 161 -5.75 1.39 -3.42
N ARG A 162 -6.72 1.41 -4.33
CA ARG A 162 -7.84 2.36 -4.34
C ARG A 162 -9.04 1.71 -5.02
N GLY A 163 -10.24 2.05 -4.59
CA GLY A 163 -11.47 1.55 -5.20
C GLY A 163 -12.72 1.99 -4.46
N THR A 164 -13.89 1.63 -4.97
CA THR A 164 -15.16 1.85 -4.28
C THR A 164 -15.73 0.52 -3.83
N VAL A 165 -15.88 0.35 -2.52
CA VAL A 165 -16.53 -0.83 -1.93
C VAL A 165 -18.02 -0.55 -1.85
N ARG A 166 -18.84 -1.44 -2.42
CA ARG A 166 -20.31 -1.29 -2.40
C ARG A 166 -20.85 -1.31 -0.98
N ALA A 167 -22.05 -0.76 -0.78
CA ALA A 167 -22.79 -0.91 0.47
C ALA A 167 -22.95 -2.39 0.81
N LEU A 168 -22.66 -2.76 2.07
CA LEU A 168 -22.70 -4.15 2.55
C LEU A 168 -21.83 -5.13 1.73
N GLY A 169 -20.88 -4.61 0.95
CA GLY A 169 -20.01 -5.40 0.07
C GLY A 169 -18.63 -5.61 0.67
N SER A 170 -17.79 -6.35 -0.06
CA SER A 170 -16.40 -6.59 0.31
C SER A 170 -15.44 -6.39 -0.87
N GLN A 171 -14.16 -6.24 -0.56
CA GLN A 171 -13.08 -6.10 -1.53
C GLN A 171 -11.89 -6.93 -1.08
N ASP A 172 -11.47 -7.86 -1.93
CA ASP A 172 -10.23 -8.61 -1.74
C ASP A 172 -9.03 -7.70 -2.01
N ILE A 173 -8.04 -7.78 -1.13
CA ILE A 173 -6.82 -6.97 -1.14
C ILE A 173 -5.63 -7.92 -1.06
N GLU A 174 -4.70 -7.75 -1.99
CA GLU A 174 -3.40 -8.40 -1.98
C GLU A 174 -2.32 -7.43 -1.51
N VAL A 175 -1.54 -7.86 -0.52
CA VAL A 175 -0.40 -7.09 0.00
C VAL A 175 0.86 -7.90 -0.25
N THR A 176 1.77 -7.34 -1.05
CA THR A 176 3.05 -7.96 -1.40
C THR A 176 4.19 -7.21 -0.74
N LEU A 177 5.04 -7.91 0.01
CA LEU A 177 6.29 -7.42 0.57
C LEU A 177 7.46 -7.93 -0.28
N CYS A 178 8.27 -7.03 -0.84
CA CYS A 178 9.57 -7.35 -1.41
C CYS A 178 10.63 -6.53 -0.67
N SER A 179 11.23 -7.09 0.37
CA SER A 179 12.17 -6.35 1.20
C SER A 179 13.54 -6.20 0.52
N ASN A 180 14.12 -5.01 0.57
CA ASN A 180 15.53 -4.77 0.27
C ASN A 180 16.28 -4.25 1.51
N THR A 181 15.73 -4.50 2.70
CA THR A 181 16.28 -4.10 3.99
C THR A 181 16.12 -5.24 4.99
N VAL A 182 17.24 -5.79 5.49
CA VAL A 182 17.20 -6.81 6.54
C VAL A 182 16.74 -6.17 7.85
N ARG A 183 15.50 -6.45 8.27
CA ARG A 183 14.87 -5.89 9.47
C ARG A 183 13.62 -6.65 9.88
N GLU A 184 13.13 -6.35 11.08
CA GLU A 184 11.77 -6.68 11.49
C GLU A 184 10.79 -5.56 11.09
N TYR A 185 9.58 -5.95 10.71
CA TYR A 185 8.49 -5.08 10.31
C TYR A 185 7.37 -5.20 11.32
N LYS A 186 6.90 -4.05 11.81
CA LYS A 186 5.65 -3.90 12.55
C LYS A 186 5.03 -2.59 12.09
N MET A 187 4.06 -2.69 11.18
CA MET A 187 3.47 -1.55 10.45
C MET A 187 1.95 -1.69 10.38
N GLU A 188 1.29 -0.69 9.80
CA GLU A 188 -0.17 -0.67 9.62
C GLU A 188 -0.53 -0.43 8.14
N LEU A 189 -1.38 -1.30 7.58
CA LEU A 189 -2.12 -1.02 6.35
C LEU A 189 -3.32 -0.14 6.73
N VAL A 190 -3.32 1.10 6.24
CA VAL A 190 -4.29 2.13 6.58
C VAL A 190 -5.34 2.27 5.49
N VAL A 191 -6.61 2.35 5.90
CA VAL A 191 -7.76 2.68 5.06
C VAL A 191 -8.12 4.16 5.27
N ASP A 192 -7.98 4.95 4.22
CA ASP A 192 -8.60 6.27 4.13
C ASP A 192 -9.92 6.17 3.38
N VAL A 193 -10.88 7.02 3.72
CA VAL A 193 -12.19 7.09 3.06
C VAL A 193 -12.41 8.50 2.55
N ASP A 194 -12.64 8.63 1.24
CA ASP A 194 -12.81 9.92 0.57
C ASP A 194 -14.03 10.67 1.12
N GLY A 195 -13.85 11.95 1.46
CA GLY A 195 -14.90 12.79 2.03
C GLY A 195 -15.27 12.49 3.49
N VAL A 196 -14.69 11.45 4.09
CA VAL A 196 -14.96 11.07 5.50
C VAL A 196 -13.74 11.33 6.37
N GLY A 197 -12.57 10.78 6.00
CA GLY A 197 -11.40 10.93 6.86
C GLY A 197 -10.19 10.11 6.44
N LYS A 198 -9.07 10.44 7.09
CA LYS A 198 -7.80 9.71 7.01
C LYS A 198 -7.71 8.71 8.16
N LYS A 199 -7.07 7.56 7.91
CA LYS A 199 -6.87 6.50 8.90
C LYS A 199 -8.17 6.08 9.62
N VAL A 200 -9.21 5.77 8.85
CA VAL A 200 -10.51 5.32 9.37
C VAL A 200 -10.43 3.90 9.94
N LEU A 201 -9.61 3.05 9.33
CA LEU A 201 -9.32 1.69 9.80
C LEU A 201 -7.84 1.38 9.56
N ALA A 202 -7.27 0.49 10.37
CA ALA A 202 -5.90 0.01 10.20
C ALA A 202 -5.83 -1.51 10.43
N LEU A 203 -4.99 -2.19 9.66
CA LEU A 203 -4.67 -3.61 9.82
C LEU A 203 -3.17 -3.77 10.12
N THR A 204 -2.84 -4.49 11.19
CA THR A 204 -1.44 -4.72 11.56
C THR A 204 -0.75 -5.64 10.55
N LEU A 205 0.48 -5.28 10.19
CA LEU A 205 1.38 -6.05 9.33
C LEU A 205 2.65 -6.40 10.12
N THR A 206 3.08 -7.67 10.06
CA THR A 206 4.36 -8.09 10.65
C THR A 206 5.15 -8.99 9.71
N ALA A 207 6.47 -8.81 9.67
CA ALA A 207 7.39 -9.63 8.90
C ALA A 207 8.80 -9.58 9.49
N ARG A 208 9.66 -10.53 9.14
CA ARG A 208 11.12 -10.41 9.32
C ARG A 208 11.80 -10.68 7.99
N CYS A 209 12.56 -9.70 7.50
CA CYS A 209 13.39 -9.92 6.32
C CYS A 209 14.70 -10.56 6.73
N ILE A 210 15.03 -11.69 6.11
CA ILE A 210 16.23 -12.48 6.39
C ILE A 210 17.06 -12.68 5.12
N VAL A 211 18.36 -12.89 5.29
CA VAL A 211 19.25 -13.36 4.22
C VAL A 211 19.65 -14.79 4.56
N PRO A 212 19.30 -15.78 3.73
CA PRO A 212 19.66 -17.17 4.01
C PRO A 212 21.19 -17.33 3.98
N PRO A 213 21.77 -18.03 4.97
CA PRO A 213 23.21 -18.28 4.99
C PRO A 213 23.55 -19.28 3.88
N LEU A 214 24.40 -18.86 2.94
CA LEU A 214 24.90 -19.72 1.87
C LEU A 214 26.29 -20.25 2.24
N GLN A 215 26.52 -21.55 2.00
CA GLN A 215 27.77 -22.23 2.33
C GLN A 215 28.53 -22.60 1.07
N VAL A 216 29.85 -22.44 1.09
CA VAL A 216 30.71 -22.96 0.03
C VAL A 216 31.16 -24.36 0.44
N LEU A 217 30.77 -25.39 -0.32
CA LEU A 217 31.12 -26.78 0.01
C LEU A 217 32.63 -27.03 0.02
N ASN A 218 33.34 -26.45 -0.96
CA ASN A 218 34.79 -26.56 -1.09
C ASN A 218 35.41 -25.16 -1.12
N PRO A 219 35.86 -24.62 0.03
CA PRO A 219 36.34 -23.24 0.11
C PRO A 219 37.70 -23.01 -0.57
N ILE A 220 38.37 -24.08 -0.99
CA ILE A 220 39.66 -24.04 -1.68
C ILE A 220 39.49 -24.61 -3.09
N VAL A 221 39.76 -23.80 -4.11
CA VAL A 221 39.77 -24.21 -5.51
C VAL A 221 41.21 -24.26 -6.02
N THR A 222 41.73 -25.46 -6.25
CA THR A 222 43.11 -25.66 -6.70
C THR A 222 43.18 -25.81 -8.22
N PHE A 223 43.85 -24.87 -8.89
CA PHE A 223 44.08 -24.90 -10.34
C PHE A 223 45.38 -25.63 -10.74
N GLY A 224 46.29 -25.87 -9.79
CA GLY A 224 47.56 -26.55 -10.05
C GLY A 224 48.53 -25.69 -10.86
N ARG A 225 49.18 -26.29 -11.86
CA ARG A 225 50.13 -25.58 -12.74
C ARG A 225 49.37 -24.84 -13.84
N CYS A 226 49.50 -23.52 -13.88
CA CYS A 226 48.87 -22.67 -14.88
C CYS A 226 49.90 -22.04 -15.81
N CYS A 227 49.63 -22.05 -17.11
CA CYS A 227 50.39 -21.31 -18.10
C CYS A 227 49.91 -19.85 -18.15
N LEU A 228 50.83 -18.91 -18.44
CA LEU A 228 50.51 -17.51 -18.64
C LEU A 228 49.50 -17.33 -19.77
N LYS A 229 48.52 -16.44 -19.57
CA LYS A 229 47.50 -16.07 -20.58
C LYS A 229 46.66 -17.25 -21.09
N VAL A 230 46.62 -18.36 -20.35
CA VAL A 230 45.74 -19.50 -20.63
C VAL A 230 44.62 -19.52 -19.60
N PRO A 231 43.34 -19.54 -20.03
CA PRO A 231 42.21 -19.66 -19.12
C PRO A 231 42.05 -21.10 -18.64
N TYR A 232 41.87 -21.27 -17.34
CA TYR A 232 41.57 -22.54 -16.69
C TYR A 232 40.21 -22.48 -16.03
N ASN A 233 39.40 -23.53 -16.19
CA ASN A 233 38.05 -23.60 -15.64
C ASN A 233 37.98 -24.59 -14.46
N LYS A 234 37.32 -24.15 -13.39
CA LYS A 234 36.93 -24.99 -12.23
C LYS A 234 35.54 -24.58 -11.78
N THR A 235 34.90 -25.40 -10.96
CA THR A 235 33.60 -25.10 -10.38
C THR A 235 33.71 -24.87 -8.88
N LEU A 236 32.91 -23.91 -8.40
CA LEU A 236 32.68 -23.65 -6.98
C LEU A 236 31.24 -24.05 -6.67
N THR A 237 31.04 -24.98 -5.74
CA THR A 237 29.68 -25.36 -5.35
C THR A 237 29.22 -24.53 -4.14
N LEU A 238 28.13 -23.81 -4.33
CA LEU A 238 27.43 -23.06 -3.29
C LEU A 238 26.18 -23.85 -2.88
N LEU A 239 25.97 -23.99 -1.58
CA LEU A 239 24.90 -24.74 -0.95
C LEU A 239 23.99 -23.80 -0.16
N ASN A 240 22.68 -24.01 -0.27
CA ASN A 240 21.66 -23.39 0.54
C ASN A 240 20.91 -24.48 1.32
N ASP A 241 21.26 -24.66 2.59
CA ASP A 241 20.59 -25.60 3.50
C ASP A 241 19.42 -24.95 4.26
N SER A 242 19.07 -23.71 3.92
CA SER A 242 17.95 -23.03 4.58
C SER A 242 16.62 -23.31 3.89
N ASP A 243 15.53 -23.08 4.61
CA ASP A 243 14.15 -23.16 4.10
C ASP A 243 13.77 -22.01 3.14
N PHE A 244 14.71 -21.12 2.86
CA PHE A 244 14.45 -19.83 2.21
C PHE A 244 15.32 -19.67 0.96
N PRO A 245 14.76 -19.19 -0.17
CA PRO A 245 15.55 -18.94 -1.35
C PRO A 245 16.53 -17.79 -1.13
N GLY A 246 17.72 -17.91 -1.70
CA GLY A 246 18.79 -16.93 -1.65
C GLY A 246 19.14 -16.38 -3.03
N CYS A 247 19.84 -15.25 -3.04
CA CYS A 247 20.46 -14.72 -4.24
C CYS A 247 21.96 -14.55 -4.00
N TYR A 248 22.79 -15.06 -4.91
CA TYR A 248 24.23 -14.93 -4.81
C TYR A 248 24.78 -14.01 -5.90
N ARG A 249 25.95 -13.42 -5.61
CA ARG A 249 26.76 -12.71 -6.59
C ARG A 249 28.23 -12.91 -6.30
N LEU A 250 28.97 -13.41 -7.30
CA LEU A 250 30.41 -13.40 -7.33
C LEU A 250 30.86 -11.94 -7.47
N LEU A 251 31.58 -11.46 -6.46
CA LEU A 251 32.09 -10.09 -6.46
C LEU A 251 33.20 -9.95 -7.50
N PRO A 252 33.35 -8.77 -8.15
CA PRO A 252 34.49 -8.50 -9.01
C PRO A 252 35.78 -8.50 -8.20
N GLN A 253 36.86 -9.02 -8.80
CA GLN A 253 38.20 -9.00 -8.22
C GLN A 253 38.67 -7.57 -7.92
N GLU A 254 39.20 -7.36 -6.72
CA GLU A 254 39.81 -6.08 -6.33
C GLU A 254 41.23 -5.95 -6.91
N HIS A 255 41.62 -4.72 -7.25
CA HIS A 255 42.97 -4.41 -7.78
C HIS A 255 43.43 -5.29 -8.95
N LYS A 256 42.50 -5.63 -9.85
CA LYS A 256 42.73 -6.52 -11.01
C LYS A 256 44.01 -6.20 -11.79
N GLU A 257 44.33 -4.92 -11.98
CA GLU A 257 45.51 -4.46 -12.74
C GLU A 257 46.85 -4.88 -12.12
N LYS A 258 46.90 -5.09 -10.79
CA LYS A 258 48.12 -5.47 -10.06
C LYS A 258 48.12 -6.96 -9.68
N ALA A 259 47.09 -7.71 -10.04
CA ALA A 259 46.94 -9.10 -9.62
C ALA A 259 47.75 -10.06 -10.52
N ALA A 260 48.43 -11.03 -9.90
CA ALA A 260 49.18 -12.06 -10.62
C ALA A 260 48.28 -13.03 -11.43
N ALA A 261 46.99 -13.11 -11.09
CA ALA A 261 45.99 -13.86 -11.84
C ALA A 261 44.64 -13.13 -11.81
N TRP A 262 43.88 -13.28 -12.88
CA TRP A 262 42.51 -12.80 -13.00
C TRP A 262 41.52 -13.93 -12.81
N TYR A 263 40.42 -13.67 -12.09
CA TYR A 263 39.29 -14.59 -12.06
C TYR A 263 38.03 -13.95 -12.65
N SER A 264 37.17 -14.80 -13.22
CA SER A 264 35.85 -14.42 -13.72
C SER A 264 34.90 -15.61 -13.66
N SER A 265 33.62 -15.37 -13.93
CA SER A 265 32.61 -16.41 -14.07
C SER A 265 31.66 -16.04 -15.21
N SER A 266 31.24 -17.04 -16.00
CA SER A 266 30.16 -16.88 -16.97
C SER A 266 28.78 -16.77 -16.32
N VAL A 267 28.65 -17.17 -15.05
CA VAL A 267 27.41 -17.10 -14.26
C VAL A 267 27.70 -16.43 -12.91
N PRO A 268 28.01 -15.11 -12.92
CA PRO A 268 28.49 -14.41 -11.73
C PRO A 268 27.38 -14.10 -10.72
N SER A 269 26.11 -14.40 -11.00
CA SER A 269 25.00 -14.23 -10.06
C SER A 269 23.83 -15.12 -10.42
N GLY A 270 23.02 -15.47 -9.44
CA GLY A 270 21.85 -16.33 -9.63
C GLY A 270 20.98 -16.42 -8.37
N ILE A 271 19.80 -17.01 -8.55
CA ILE A 271 18.95 -17.46 -7.43
C ILE A 271 19.40 -18.88 -7.08
N ILE A 272 19.40 -19.18 -5.78
CA ILE A 272 19.58 -20.52 -5.24
C ILE A 272 18.35 -20.83 -4.39
N GLU A 273 17.61 -21.87 -4.77
CA GLU A 273 16.39 -22.27 -4.07
C GLU A 273 16.70 -22.85 -2.68
N ALA A 274 15.68 -22.96 -1.82
CA ALA A 274 15.80 -23.64 -0.54
C ALA A 274 16.27 -25.09 -0.73
N HIS A 275 17.09 -25.59 0.19
CA HIS A 275 17.62 -26.97 0.17
C HIS A 275 18.25 -27.39 -1.16
N SER A 276 19.00 -26.48 -1.79
CA SER A 276 19.57 -26.70 -3.12
C SER A 276 21.04 -26.27 -3.20
N SER A 277 21.73 -26.69 -4.26
CA SER A 277 23.10 -26.28 -4.56
C SER A 277 23.24 -25.78 -5.99
N VAL A 278 24.14 -24.83 -6.21
CA VAL A 278 24.49 -24.31 -7.54
C VAL A 278 26.00 -24.41 -7.77
N GLU A 279 26.39 -24.82 -8.97
CA GLU A 279 27.77 -24.81 -9.40
C GLU A 279 28.08 -23.51 -10.14
N ILE A 280 29.03 -22.75 -9.61
CA ILE A 280 29.49 -21.49 -10.20
C ILE A 280 30.77 -21.78 -10.99
N PRO A 281 30.76 -21.65 -12.33
CA PRO A 281 31.97 -21.83 -13.13
C PRO A 281 32.93 -20.66 -12.89
N LEU A 282 34.16 -20.97 -12.51
CA LEU A 282 35.25 -20.03 -12.32
C LEU A 282 36.29 -20.21 -13.42
N THR A 283 36.65 -19.12 -14.07
CA THR A 283 37.75 -19.06 -15.04
C THR A 283 38.90 -18.26 -14.45
N LEU A 284 40.08 -18.87 -14.35
CA LEU A 284 41.32 -18.26 -13.89
C LEU A 284 42.28 -18.06 -15.06
N GLU A 285 42.87 -16.88 -15.20
CA GLU A 285 43.93 -16.60 -16.18
C GLU A 285 45.15 -15.97 -15.49
N ALA A 286 46.30 -16.65 -15.52
CA ALA A 286 47.54 -16.14 -14.96
C ALA A 286 48.10 -14.97 -15.80
N GLN A 287 48.42 -13.86 -15.13
CA GLN A 287 48.88 -12.62 -15.74
C GLN A 287 50.39 -12.39 -15.59
N LEU A 288 50.95 -12.84 -14.48
CA LEU A 288 52.36 -12.73 -14.13
C LEU A 288 52.92 -14.11 -13.78
N LEU A 289 54.23 -14.30 -13.97
CA LEU A 289 54.92 -15.48 -13.46
C LEU A 289 54.91 -15.40 -11.92
N GLY A 290 54.65 -16.52 -11.26
CA GLY A 290 54.88 -16.63 -9.82
C GLY A 290 56.37 -16.55 -9.52
N GLU A 291 56.72 -16.03 -8.35
CA GLU A 291 58.06 -16.21 -7.76
C GLU A 291 58.30 -17.68 -7.39
#